data_AF-A0A835GMH0-F1
#
_entry.id   AF-A0A835GMH0-F1
#
_cell.length_a   1.000
_cell.length_b   1.000
_cell.length_c   1.000
_cell.angle_alpha   90.00
_cell.angle_beta   90.00
_cell.angle_gamma   90.00
#
_symmetry.space_group_name_H-M   'P 1'
#
loop_
_entity.id
_entity.type
_entity.pdbx_description
1 polymer ?
#
loop_
_entity_poly.entity_id
_entity_poly.type
_entity_poly.pdbx_seq_one_letter_code
_entity_poly.pdbx_strand_id
1 'polypeptide(L)'
;MLAIKHEHIVKMKKYQEDPRVQHKLQMCFNPKSSLNENASETGLTEDLLKNEAIFNKEVCELIKAFIEDLEDPVCLVAHDGF
;
A
#
# COMPACT_ATOMS: atom_id res chain seq x y z
N MET A 1 -0.22 1.06 0.54
CA MET A 1 -0.44 2.30 -0.22
C MET A 1 -0.23 3.51 0.67
N LEU A 2 0.56 4.47 0.20
CA LEU A 2 0.78 5.76 0.83
C LEU A 2 0.31 6.84 -0.14
N ALA A 3 -0.64 7.67 0.27
CA ALA A 3 -1.18 8.77 -0.54
C ALA A 3 -0.83 10.11 0.10
N ILE A 4 -0.25 11.00 -0.70
CA ILE A 4 0.21 12.32 -0.30
C ILE A 4 -0.11 13.30 -1.43
N LYS A 5 -0.62 14.48 -1.08
CA LYS A 5 -0.82 15.55 -2.07
C LYS A 5 0.50 15.97 -2.71
N HIS A 6 0.51 16.14 -4.03
CA HIS A 6 1.69 16.57 -4.77
C HIS A 6 2.28 17.90 -4.23
N GLU A 7 1.42 18.87 -3.90
CA GLU A 7 1.83 20.15 -3.30
C GLU A 7 2.63 19.97 -1.99
N HIS A 8 2.26 19.00 -1.15
CA HIS A 8 2.96 18.73 0.10
C HIS A 8 4.34 18.10 -0.15
N ILE A 9 4.45 17.20 -1.14
CA ILE A 9 5.74 16.61 -1.53
C ILE A 9 6.68 17.70 -2.03
N VAL A 10 6.22 18.55 -2.95
CA VAL A 10 7.04 19.64 -3.53
C VAL A 10 7.49 20.62 -2.45
N LYS A 11 6.58 21.01 -1.54
CA LYS A 11 6.89 21.94 -0.44
C LYS A 11 7.93 21.36 0.51
N MET A 12 7.76 20.13 0.97
CA MET A 12 8.62 19.53 2.00
C MET A 12 9.98 19.07 1.46
N LYS A 13 10.07 18.75 0.16
CA LYS A 13 11.34 18.48 -0.52
C LYS A 13 12.37 19.61 -0.35
N LYS A 14 11.91 20.87 -0.29
CA LYS A 14 12.78 22.03 -0.03
C LYS A 14 13.44 21.97 1.35
N TYR A 15 12.77 21.38 2.33
CA TYR A 15 13.22 21.28 3.72
C TYR A 15 13.89 19.94 4.03
N GLN A 16 13.97 19.02 3.05
CA GLN A 16 14.45 17.64 3.27
C GLN A 16 13.68 16.89 4.37
N GLU A 17 12.39 17.21 4.50
CA GLU A 17 11.50 16.61 5.50
C GLU A 17 10.38 15.84 4.80
N ASP A 18 9.76 14.92 5.55
CA ASP A 18 8.61 14.18 5.07
C ASP A 18 7.31 14.99 5.23
N PRO A 19 6.36 14.89 4.27
CA PRO A 19 5.03 15.45 4.40
C PRO A 19 4.31 15.00 5.67
N ARG A 20 3.84 15.94 6.51
CA ARG A 20 3.17 15.59 7.77
C ARG A 20 1.81 14.92 7.58
N VAL A 21 1.08 15.32 6.54
CA VAL A 21 -0.24 14.79 6.19
C VAL A 21 -0.06 13.69 5.16
N GLN A 22 -0.38 12.46 5.56
CA GLN A 22 -0.27 11.26 4.74
C GLN A 22 -1.48 10.36 5.05
N HIS A 23 -2.05 9.74 4.03
CA HIS A 23 -3.07 8.69 4.19
C HIS A 23 -2.41 7.34 3.88
N LYS A 24 -2.59 6.35 4.76
CA LYS A 24 -1.91 5.05 4.65
C LYS A 24 -2.93 3.92 4.75
N LEU A 25 -2.90 3.04 3.75
CA LEU A 25 -3.57 1.74 3.77
C LEU A 25 -2.50 0.65 3.69
N GLN A 26 -2.39 -0.19 4.71
CA GLN A 26 -1.43 -1.30 4.77
C GLN A 26 -2.14 -2.55 5.28
N MET A 27 -1.99 -3.66 4.56
CA MET A 27 -2.61 -4.93 4.88
C MET A 27 -1.63 -6.07 4.60
N CYS A 28 -1.72 -7.13 5.40
CA CYS A 28 -1.13 -8.43 5.11
C CYS A 28 -2.21 -9.31 4.47
N PHE A 29 -1.83 -10.21 3.58
CA PHE A 29 -2.76 -11.11 2.91
C PHE A 29 -2.33 -12.56 3.02
N ASN A 30 -3.30 -13.45 3.18
CA ASN A 30 -3.11 -14.87 2.97
C ASN A 30 -3.07 -15.15 1.45
N PRO A 31 -1.93 -15.61 0.89
CA PRO A 31 -1.81 -15.86 -0.55
C PRO A 31 -2.59 -17.09 -1.04
N LYS A 32 -3.09 -17.95 -0.14
CA LYS A 32 -3.73 -19.25 -0.45
C LYS A 32 -2.86 -20.22 -1.26
N SER A 33 -1.57 -19.93 -1.38
CA SER A 33 -0.56 -20.76 -2.00
C SER A 33 0.68 -20.79 -1.12
N SER A 34 1.56 -21.76 -1.36
CA SER A 34 2.85 -21.78 -0.70
C SER A 34 3.67 -20.55 -1.07
N LEU A 35 4.43 -20.04 -0.10
CA LEU A 35 5.36 -18.95 -0.32
C LEU A 35 6.61 -19.46 -1.05
N ASN A 36 7.15 -18.64 -1.96
CA ASN A 36 8.45 -18.90 -2.57
C ASN A 36 9.54 -18.80 -1.49
N GLU A 37 10.64 -19.57 -1.61
CA GLU A 37 11.79 -19.50 -0.68
C GLU A 37 12.31 -18.06 -0.50
N ASN A 38 12.29 -17.25 -1.56
CA ASN A 38 12.72 -15.85 -1.53
C ASN A 38 11.75 -14.92 -0.77
N ALA A 39 10.49 -15.32 -0.54
CA ALA A 39 9.56 -14.51 0.26
C ALA A 39 9.97 -14.45 1.74
N SER A 40 10.88 -15.32 2.19
CA SER A 40 11.45 -15.26 3.53
C SER A 40 12.19 -13.93 3.82
N GLU A 41 12.71 -13.26 2.79
CA GLU A 41 13.38 -11.95 2.92
C GLU A 41 12.45 -10.84 3.42
N THR A 42 11.13 -10.99 3.24
CA THR A 42 10.15 -10.01 3.74
C THR A 42 9.80 -10.21 5.22
N GLY A 43 10.30 -11.28 5.86
CA GLY A 43 9.96 -11.67 7.22
C GLY A 43 8.52 -12.17 7.39
N LEU A 44 7.79 -12.44 6.29
CA LEU A 44 6.44 -12.98 6.33
C LEU A 44 6.49 -14.50 6.15
N THR A 45 5.68 -15.21 6.93
CA THR A 45 5.59 -16.67 6.88
C THR A 45 4.14 -17.11 6.69
N GLU A 46 3.92 -18.32 6.18
CA GLU A 46 2.58 -18.89 6.02
C GLU A 46 1.84 -18.95 7.35
N ASP A 47 2.55 -19.26 8.44
CA ASP A 47 1.98 -19.29 9.78
C ASP A 47 1.53 -17.92 10.29
N LEU A 48 2.24 -16.84 9.94
CA LEU A 48 1.82 -15.48 10.25
C LEU A 48 0.61 -15.05 9.43
N LEU A 49 0.52 -15.51 8.17
CA LEU A 49 -0.50 -15.05 7.22
C LEU A 49 -1.76 -15.93 7.18
N LYS A 50 -1.78 -17.12 7.80
CA LYS A 50 -2.87 -18.10 7.64
C LYS A 50 -4.27 -17.57 8.01
N ASN A 51 -4.34 -16.66 8.98
CA ASN A 51 -5.58 -16.06 9.46
C ASN A 51 -5.86 -14.66 8.88
N GLU A 52 -4.94 -14.14 8.06
CA GLU A 52 -5.14 -12.84 7.40
C GLU A 52 -6.16 -12.94 6.27
N ALA A 53 -6.71 -11.78 5.88
CA ALA A 53 -7.63 -11.70 4.77
C ALA A 53 -6.99 -12.26 3.49
N ILE A 54 -7.80 -12.91 2.66
CA ILE A 54 -7.41 -13.12 1.26
C ILE A 54 -7.68 -11.85 0.44
N PHE A 55 -7.00 -11.73 -0.68
CA PHE A 55 -7.32 -10.68 -1.65
C PHE A 55 -8.66 -10.99 -2.35
N ASN A 56 -9.77 -10.51 -1.75
CA ASN A 56 -11.15 -10.76 -2.17
C ASN A 56 -11.87 -9.47 -2.61
N LYS A 57 -13.16 -9.59 -2.91
CA LYS A 57 -13.99 -8.47 -3.36
C LYS A 57 -14.07 -7.35 -2.32
N GLU A 58 -14.21 -7.69 -1.04
CA GLU A 58 -14.31 -6.73 0.05
C GLU A 58 -13.02 -5.91 0.18
N VAL A 59 -11.87 -6.54 0.01
CA VAL A 59 -10.56 -5.85 -0.06
C VAL A 59 -10.49 -4.92 -1.27
N CYS A 60 -10.98 -5.34 -2.43
CA CYS A 60 -11.01 -4.48 -3.63
C CYS A 60 -11.91 -3.25 -3.41
N GLU A 61 -13.09 -3.41 -2.81
CA GLU A 61 -13.97 -2.28 -2.48
C GLU A 61 -13.33 -1.35 -1.45
N LEU A 62 -12.59 -1.87 -0.46
CA LEU A 62 -11.82 -1.07 0.48
C LEU A 62 -10.74 -0.24 -0.22
N ILE A 63 -9.97 -0.84 -1.12
CA ILE A 63 -8.93 -0.15 -1.90
C ILE A 63 -9.57 0.93 -2.78
N LYS A 64 -10.69 0.61 -3.42
CA LYS A 64 -11.44 1.55 -4.26
C LYS A 64 -11.94 2.75 -3.45
N ALA A 65 -12.62 2.52 -2.32
CA ALA A 65 -13.09 3.58 -1.44
C ALA A 65 -11.93 4.46 -0.93
N PHE A 66 -10.79 3.85 -0.58
CA PHE A 66 -9.59 4.60 -0.19
C PHE A 66 -9.10 5.55 -1.29
N ILE A 67 -9.18 5.14 -2.56
CA ILE A 67 -8.77 5.98 -3.71
C ILE A 67 -9.83 7.05 -3.99
N GLU A 68 -11.11 6.71 -3.92
CA GLU A 68 -12.24 7.63 -4.19
C GLU A 68 -12.35 8.77 -3.16
N ASP A 69 -11.84 8.57 -1.93
CA ASP A 69 -11.76 9.61 -0.90
C ASP A 69 -10.58 10.60 -1.10
N LEU A 70 -9.69 10.35 -2.07
CA LEU A 70 -8.57 11.24 -2.38
C LEU A 70 -9.00 12.35 -3.36
N GLU A 71 -8.29 13.48 -3.31
CA GLU A 71 -8.51 14.57 -4.25
C GLU A 71 -8.07 14.18 -5.67
N ASP A 72 -8.99 14.31 -6.63
CA ASP A 72 -8.72 14.04 -8.03
C ASP A 72 -7.82 15.11 -8.70
N PRO A 73 -6.95 14.73 -9.65
CA PRO A 73 -6.71 13.37 -10.14
C PRO A 73 -5.69 12.59 -9.28
N VAL A 74 -5.90 11.27 -9.16
CA VAL A 74 -4.96 10.34 -8.48
C VAL A 74 -3.99 9.72 -9.48
N CYS A 75 -2.70 9.66 -9.12
CA CYS A 75 -1.64 8.99 -9.88
C CYS A 75 -0.98 7.90 -9.04
N LEU A 76 -1.00 6.65 -9.51
CA LEU A 76 -0.31 5.53 -8.86
C LEU A 76 1.17 5.54 -9.23
N VAL A 77 2.04 5.47 -8.21
CA VAL A 77 3.49 5.43 -8.38
C VAL A 77 4.03 4.17 -7.71
N ALA A 78 4.68 3.31 -8.51
CA ALA A 78 5.35 2.10 -8.05
C ALA A 78 6.72 1.98 -8.72
N HIS A 79 7.72 1.49 -7.99
CA HIS A 79 9.00 1.10 -8.58
C HIS A 79 8.80 -0.23 -9.31
N ASP A 80 9.21 -0.30 -10.58
CA ASP A 80 8.99 -1.46 -11.47
C ASP A 80 7.52 -1.91 -11.58
N GLY A 81 6.60 -0.96 -11.75
CA GLY A 81 5.16 -1.24 -11.87
C GLY A 81 4.66 -1.55 -13.29
N PHE A 82 5.55 -1.86 -14.24
CA PHE A 82 5.23 -2.10 -15.66
C PHE A 82 4.92 -3.57 -15.97
#